data_AF-A0A060CK87-F1
#
_entry.id   AF-A0A060CK87-F1
#
_cell.length_a   1.000
_cell.length_b   1.000
_cell.length_c   1.000
_cell.angle_alpha   90.00
_cell.angle_beta   90.00
_cell.angle_gamma   90.00
#
_symmetry.space_group_name_H-M   'P 1'
#
loop_
_entity.id
_entity.type
_entity.pdbx_description
1 polymer ?
#
loop_
_entity_poly.entity_id
_entity_poly.type
_entity_poly.pdbx_seq_one_letter_code
_entity_poly.pdbx_strand_id
1 'polypeptide(L)'
;FTLAGAAATGLVRLSSVALAAGSYGAFLSDVRRQALGMGLSEGIVDAALRQTREPNAKVLKLDRHQPEFTLTWAQYREKVLTSAKIEAGRTAYGTYGNTLAKVTSATGVDQQPIMGIWGLESYYGRITGGFNVVDALATLAFDGRRAAFSAPNC
;
A
#
# COMPACT_ATOMS: atom_id res chain seq x y z
N PHE A 1 -23.25 19.53 -65.94
CA PHE A 1 -23.94 19.81 -64.68
C PHE A 1 -23.16 19.18 -63.55
N THR A 2 -22.41 20.02 -62.85
CA THR A 2 -21.54 19.69 -61.71
C THR A 2 -22.40 19.52 -60.46
N LEU A 3 -22.25 18.43 -59.71
CA LEU A 3 -22.65 18.36 -58.31
C LEU A 3 -21.57 17.59 -57.54
N ALA A 4 -20.79 18.36 -56.78
CA ALA A 4 -19.79 17.91 -55.83
C ALA A 4 -20.49 17.53 -54.51
N GLY A 5 -20.32 16.30 -54.05
CA GLY A 5 -20.70 15.87 -52.71
C GLY A 5 -19.50 15.97 -51.78
N ALA A 6 -19.48 16.97 -50.89
CA ALA A 6 -18.46 17.13 -49.87
C ALA A 6 -18.67 16.10 -48.75
N ALA A 7 -17.81 15.09 -48.68
CA ALA A 7 -17.72 14.22 -47.50
C ALA A 7 -16.87 14.94 -46.44
N ALA A 8 -17.52 15.51 -45.44
CA ALA A 8 -16.87 16.05 -44.26
C ALA A 8 -16.33 14.89 -43.40
N THR A 9 -15.09 14.49 -43.64
CA THR A 9 -14.33 13.61 -42.74
C THR A 9 -13.91 14.41 -41.51
N GLY A 10 -14.80 14.47 -40.52
CA GLY A 10 -14.48 14.95 -39.19
C GLY A 10 -13.44 14.02 -38.56
N LEU A 11 -12.16 14.42 -38.55
CA LEU A 11 -11.17 13.81 -37.68
C LEU A 11 -11.59 14.06 -36.23
N VAL A 12 -12.19 13.05 -35.61
CA VAL A 12 -12.29 12.95 -34.16
C VAL A 12 -10.85 12.88 -33.64
N ARG A 13 -10.35 13.99 -33.11
CA ARG A 13 -9.13 13.96 -32.31
C ARG A 13 -9.44 13.18 -31.04
N LEU A 14 -9.03 11.91 -31.02
CA LEU A 14 -8.75 11.22 -29.77
C LEU A 14 -7.63 12.00 -29.10
N SER A 15 -8.00 12.95 -28.24
CA SER A 15 -7.07 13.52 -27.27
C SER A 15 -6.68 12.38 -26.35
N SER A 16 -5.56 11.73 -26.66
CA SER A 16 -4.81 10.96 -25.70
C SER A 16 -4.50 11.91 -24.55
N VAL A 17 -5.18 11.71 -23.41
CA VAL A 17 -4.69 12.24 -22.14
C VAL A 17 -3.41 11.48 -21.88
N ALA A 18 -2.31 11.97 -22.47
CA ALA A 18 -0.99 11.68 -21.96
C ALA A 18 -1.03 12.15 -20.52
N LEU A 19 -1.02 11.20 -19.57
CA LEU A 19 -0.76 11.49 -18.18
C LEU A 19 0.59 12.19 -18.19
N ALA A 20 0.59 13.53 -18.16
CA ALA A 20 1.82 14.28 -18.01
C ALA A 20 2.49 13.68 -16.78
N ALA A 21 3.73 13.22 -16.92
CA ALA A 21 4.54 12.78 -15.80
C ALA A 21 4.72 14.01 -14.88
N GLY A 22 3.73 14.23 -14.03
CA GLY A 22 3.65 15.39 -13.16
C GLY A 22 4.77 15.30 -12.14
N SER A 23 5.26 16.46 -11.71
CA SER A 23 6.15 16.49 -10.55
C SER A 23 5.44 15.89 -9.33
N TYR A 24 6.22 15.35 -8.39
CA TYR A 24 5.66 14.83 -7.14
C TYR A 24 4.83 15.89 -6.40
N GLY A 25 5.25 17.16 -6.45
CA GLY A 25 4.49 18.28 -5.87
C GLY A 25 3.12 18.50 -6.53
N ALA A 26 3.01 18.32 -7.86
CA ALA A 26 1.72 18.39 -8.54
C ALA A 26 0.80 17.24 -8.11
N PHE A 27 1.35 16.02 -8.03
CA PHE A 27 0.63 14.86 -7.51
C PHE A 27 0.11 15.10 -6.08
N LEU A 28 0.94 15.59 -5.17
CA LEU A 28 0.52 15.87 -3.79
C LEU A 28 -0.51 17.00 -3.70
N SER A 29 -0.45 17.98 -4.60
CA SER A 29 -1.47 19.03 -4.69
C SER A 29 -2.82 18.46 -5.10
N ASP A 30 -2.84 17.49 -6.02
CA ASP A 30 -4.05 16.78 -6.41
C ASP A 30 -4.59 15.88 -5.29
N VAL A 31 -3.71 15.17 -4.57
CA VAL A 31 -4.09 14.41 -3.38
C VAL A 31 -4.70 15.32 -2.31
N ARG A 32 -4.11 16.49 -2.05
CA ARG A 32 -4.66 17.49 -1.12
C ARG A 32 -6.06 17.92 -1.55
N ARG A 33 -6.23 18.26 -2.84
CA ARG A 33 -7.53 18.68 -3.39
C ARG A 33 -8.61 17.60 -3.20
N GLN A 34 -8.28 16.34 -3.49
CA GLN A 34 -9.20 15.22 -3.31
C GLN A 34 -9.55 15.00 -1.83
N ALA A 35 -8.57 15.01 -0.94
CA ALA A 35 -8.77 14.84 0.50
C ALA A 35 -9.70 15.91 1.09
N LEU A 36 -9.52 17.18 0.68
CA LEU A 36 -10.42 18.27 1.09
C LEU A 36 -11.83 18.11 0.49
N GLY A 37 -11.93 17.64 -0.76
CA GLY A 37 -13.21 17.32 -1.39
C GLY A 37 -13.99 16.21 -0.68
N MET A 38 -13.30 15.33 0.05
CA MET A 38 -13.89 14.31 0.92
C MET A 38 -14.30 14.85 2.31
N GLY A 39 -14.11 16.14 2.58
CA GLY A 39 -14.48 16.79 3.84
C GLY A 39 -13.45 16.66 4.96
N LEU A 40 -12.22 16.22 4.66
CA LEU A 40 -11.13 16.23 5.65
C LEU A 40 -10.69 17.66 5.97
N SER A 41 -10.44 17.96 7.25
CA SER A 41 -9.97 19.29 7.65
C SER A 41 -8.58 19.60 7.10
N GLU A 42 -8.31 20.85 6.73
CA GLU A 42 -7.01 21.29 6.22
C GLU A 42 -5.85 20.92 7.16
N GLY A 43 -6.03 21.11 8.47
CA GLY A 43 -4.99 20.81 9.45
C GLY A 43 -4.57 19.33 9.46
N ILE A 44 -5.51 18.40 9.27
CA ILE A 44 -5.22 16.96 9.17
C ILE A 44 -4.46 16.67 7.88
N VAL A 45 -4.93 17.21 6.75
CA VAL A 45 -4.31 16.97 5.43
C VAL A 45 -2.88 17.51 5.40
N ASP A 46 -2.67 18.74 5.90
CA ASP A 46 -1.35 19.37 5.92
C ASP A 46 -0.41 18.67 6.90
N ALA A 47 -0.91 18.17 8.04
CA ALA A 47 -0.11 17.36 8.95
C ALA A 47 0.31 16.03 8.31
N ALA A 48 -0.60 15.34 7.63
CA ALA A 48 -0.35 14.07 6.97
C ALA A 48 0.68 14.19 5.84
N LEU A 49 0.56 15.21 4.98
CA LEU A 49 1.43 15.41 3.81
C LEU A 49 2.78 16.06 4.15
N ARG A 50 2.97 16.58 5.37
CA ARG A 50 4.17 17.35 5.76
C ARG A 50 5.48 16.61 5.56
N GLN A 51 5.47 15.29 5.79
CA GLN A 51 6.66 14.44 5.72
C GLN A 51 6.91 13.89 4.31
N THR A 52 6.00 14.16 3.38
CA THR A 52 5.96 13.59 2.04
C THR A 52 6.45 14.62 1.02
N ARG A 53 7.72 15.03 1.09
CA ARG A 53 8.23 16.11 0.22
C ARG A 53 8.77 15.61 -1.12
N GLU A 54 9.26 14.38 -1.14
CA GLU A 54 9.83 13.70 -2.31
C GLU A 54 9.56 12.20 -2.21
N PRO A 55 9.58 11.44 -3.33
CA PRO A 55 9.40 10.00 -3.27
C PRO A 55 10.47 9.32 -2.41
N ASN A 56 10.05 8.51 -1.45
CA ASN A 56 10.94 7.84 -0.51
C ASN A 56 11.73 6.71 -1.20
N ALA A 57 13.01 6.95 -1.49
CA ALA A 57 13.89 6.00 -2.17
C ALA A 57 14.01 4.65 -1.44
N LYS A 58 13.92 4.62 -0.11
CA LYS A 58 13.98 3.38 0.67
C LYS A 58 12.71 2.54 0.47
N VAL A 59 11.54 3.18 0.42
CA VAL A 59 10.26 2.51 0.10
C VAL A 59 10.31 1.91 -1.29
N LEU A 60 10.72 2.69 -2.30
CA LEU A 60 10.85 2.21 -3.68
C LEU A 60 11.84 1.05 -3.81
N LYS A 61 12.96 1.10 -3.09
CA LYS A 61 13.94 0.02 -3.07
C LYS A 61 13.34 -1.28 -2.51
N LEU A 62 12.63 -1.20 -1.39
CA LEU A 62 12.02 -2.38 -0.75
C LEU A 62 10.87 -2.97 -1.58
N ASP A 63 10.04 -2.11 -2.17
CA ASP A 63 8.95 -2.53 -3.07
C ASP A 63 9.46 -3.29 -4.31
N ARG A 64 10.69 -2.97 -4.76
CA ARG A 64 11.34 -3.67 -5.88
C ARG A 64 12.02 -4.99 -5.48
N HIS A 65 12.19 -5.27 -4.19
CA HIS A 65 12.99 -6.41 -3.69
C HIS A 65 12.27 -7.22 -2.61
N GLN A 66 11.07 -7.73 -2.93
CA GLN A 66 10.33 -8.60 -2.02
C GLN A 66 10.91 -10.04 -2.03
N PRO A 67 11.40 -10.56 -0.89
CA PRO A 67 12.10 -11.84 -0.83
C PRO A 67 11.22 -13.05 -1.15
N GLU A 68 9.89 -12.92 -1.00
CA GLU A 68 8.90 -13.96 -1.32
C GLU A 68 8.94 -14.39 -2.80
N PHE A 69 9.39 -13.52 -3.70
CA PHE A 69 9.50 -13.80 -5.13
C PHE A 69 10.88 -14.26 -5.59
N THR A 70 11.87 -14.24 -4.70
CA THR A 70 13.27 -14.53 -5.05
C THR A 70 13.87 -15.70 -4.29
N LEU A 71 13.26 -16.13 -3.19
CA LEU A 71 13.71 -17.27 -2.39
C LEU A 71 12.95 -18.55 -2.73
N THR A 72 13.64 -19.69 -2.64
CA THR A 72 12.95 -21.00 -2.60
C THR A 72 12.16 -21.16 -1.30
N TRP A 73 11.19 -22.07 -1.28
CA TRP A 73 10.43 -22.36 -0.06
C TRP A 73 11.33 -22.74 1.14
N ALA A 74 12.33 -23.58 0.93
CA ALA A 74 13.25 -24.00 1.99
C ALA A 74 13.99 -22.79 2.61
N GLN A 75 14.54 -21.93 1.76
CA GLN A 75 15.25 -20.72 2.21
C GLN A 75 14.31 -19.73 2.91
N TYR A 76 13.10 -19.53 2.39
CA TYR A 76 12.11 -18.67 3.02
C TYR A 76 11.71 -19.19 4.41
N ARG A 77 11.42 -20.50 4.50
CA ARG A 77 11.04 -21.16 5.74
C ARG A 77 12.13 -21.02 6.81
N GLU A 78 13.39 -21.29 6.47
CA GLU A 78 14.52 -21.15 7.41
C GLU A 78 14.69 -19.71 7.91
N LYS A 79 14.52 -18.74 7.01
CA LYS A 79 14.60 -17.32 7.35
C LYS A 79 13.48 -16.86 8.29
N VAL A 80 12.26 -17.38 8.10
CA VAL A 80 11.06 -16.91 8.79
C VAL A 80 10.78 -17.69 10.09
N LEU A 81 10.97 -19.01 10.09
CA LEU A 81 10.65 -19.90 11.21
C LEU A 81 11.87 -20.19 12.10
N THR A 82 12.42 -19.14 12.71
CA THR A 82 13.53 -19.27 13.64
C THR A 82 13.08 -19.74 15.03
N SER A 83 13.95 -20.44 15.76
CA SER A 83 13.66 -20.87 17.14
C SER A 83 13.29 -19.71 18.06
N ALA A 84 13.94 -18.55 17.89
CA ALA A 84 13.62 -17.33 18.62
C ALA A 84 12.19 -16.83 18.34
N LYS A 85 11.72 -16.93 17.08
CA LYS A 85 10.35 -16.53 16.72
C LYS A 85 9.33 -17.50 17.30
N ILE A 86 9.63 -18.79 17.31
CA ILE A 86 8.76 -19.80 17.94
C ILE A 86 8.61 -19.51 19.44
N GLU A 87 9.71 -19.22 20.14
CA GLU A 87 9.67 -18.94 21.58
C GLU A 87 8.95 -17.62 21.90
N ALA A 88 9.14 -16.59 21.07
CA ALA A 88 8.36 -15.37 21.17
C ALA A 88 6.86 -15.61 20.96
N GLY A 89 6.51 -16.54 20.05
CA GLY A 89 5.12 -16.94 19.82
C GLY A 89 4.50 -17.64 21.01
N ARG A 90 5.23 -18.54 21.68
CA ARG A 90 4.78 -19.16 22.93
C ARG A 90 4.55 -18.14 24.03
N THR A 91 5.48 -17.21 24.18
CA THR A 91 5.34 -16.10 25.14
C THR A 91 4.11 -15.25 24.83
N ALA A 92 3.93 -14.83 23.57
CA ALA A 92 2.78 -14.04 23.14
C ALA A 92 1.46 -14.80 23.33
N TYR A 93 1.43 -16.10 23.04
CA TYR A 93 0.25 -16.94 23.28
C TYR A 93 -0.12 -16.99 24.76
N GLY A 94 0.87 -17.18 25.65
CA GLY A 94 0.64 -17.15 27.10
C GLY A 94 0.11 -15.80 27.59
N THR A 95 0.64 -14.69 27.06
CA THR A 95 0.20 -13.34 27.43
C THR A 95 -1.20 -13.00 26.92
N TYR A 96 -1.52 -13.37 25.67
CA TYR A 96 -2.72 -12.92 24.98
C TYR A 96 -3.80 -14.01 24.81
N GLY A 97 -3.67 -15.17 25.46
CA GLY A 97 -4.58 -16.30 25.32
C GLY A 97 -6.06 -15.94 25.52
N ASN A 98 -6.37 -15.11 26.52
CA ASN A 98 -7.74 -14.63 26.76
C ASN A 98 -8.27 -13.75 25.61
N THR A 99 -7.42 -12.89 25.03
CA THR A 99 -7.77 -12.07 23.88
C THR A 99 -7.98 -12.93 22.64
N LEU A 100 -7.10 -13.91 22.41
CA LEU A 100 -7.24 -14.86 21.31
C LEU A 100 -8.54 -15.65 21.42
N ALA A 101 -8.92 -16.12 22.61
CA ALA A 101 -10.19 -16.81 22.83
C ALA A 101 -11.40 -15.92 22.49
N LYS A 102 -11.36 -14.64 22.87
CA LYS A 102 -12.42 -13.68 22.51
C LYS A 102 -12.50 -13.47 21.00
N VAL A 103 -11.36 -13.30 20.33
CA VAL A 103 -11.32 -13.14 18.87
C VAL A 103 -11.86 -14.38 18.19
N THR A 104 -11.41 -15.58 18.57
CA THR A 104 -11.93 -16.84 18.02
C THR A 104 -13.43 -16.98 18.23
N SER A 105 -13.95 -16.64 19.42
CA SER A 105 -15.39 -16.67 19.67
C SER A 105 -16.17 -15.67 18.81
N ALA A 106 -15.59 -14.51 18.48
CA ALA A 106 -16.26 -13.47 17.72
C ALA A 106 -16.18 -13.71 16.19
N THR A 107 -15.10 -14.30 15.70
CA THR A 107 -14.83 -14.43 14.26
C THR A 107 -14.95 -15.86 13.74
N GLY A 108 -14.93 -16.88 14.63
CA GLY A 108 -14.84 -18.28 14.26
C GLY A 108 -13.45 -18.72 13.75
N VAL A 109 -12.45 -17.83 13.80
CA VAL A 109 -11.08 -18.14 13.34
C VAL A 109 -10.28 -18.75 14.48
N ASP A 110 -9.70 -19.92 14.24
CA ASP A 110 -8.81 -20.60 15.18
C ASP A 110 -7.61 -19.73 15.58
N GLN A 111 -7.11 -19.95 16.79
CA GLN A 111 -6.01 -19.15 17.35
C GLN A 111 -4.69 -19.36 16.59
N GLN A 112 -4.47 -20.55 16.04
CA GLN A 112 -3.21 -20.93 15.39
C GLN A 112 -2.95 -20.11 14.11
N PRO A 113 -3.90 -19.97 13.16
CA PRO A 113 -3.78 -19.03 12.04
C PRO A 113 -3.51 -17.59 12.48
N ILE A 114 -4.22 -17.09 13.50
CA ILE A 114 -4.04 -15.73 14.02
C ILE A 114 -2.60 -15.52 14.51
N MET A 115 -2.09 -16.46 15.31
CA MET A 115 -0.73 -16.42 15.81
C MET A 115 0.31 -16.55 14.69
N GLY A 116 0.06 -17.40 13.70
CA GLY A 116 0.94 -17.58 12.54
C GLY A 116 1.09 -16.28 11.74
N ILE A 117 -0.03 -15.64 11.40
CA ILE A 117 -0.05 -14.35 10.69
C ILE A 117 0.63 -13.28 11.53
N TRP A 118 0.26 -13.14 12.80
CA TRP A 118 0.82 -12.09 13.66
C TRP A 118 2.34 -12.20 13.85
N GLY A 119 2.84 -13.44 14.00
CA GLY A 119 4.27 -13.73 14.08
C GLY A 119 5.01 -13.48 12.78
N LEU A 120 4.37 -13.75 11.63
CA LEU A 120 4.93 -13.46 10.32
C LEU A 120 5.05 -11.96 10.06
N GLU A 121 3.97 -11.23 10.29
CA GLU A 121 3.83 -9.80 9.94
C GLU A 121 4.66 -8.88 10.83
N SER A 122 4.70 -9.13 12.13
CA SER A 122 5.25 -8.13 13.09
C SER A 122 6.11 -8.71 14.19
N TYR A 123 6.41 -10.02 14.13
CA TYR A 123 7.08 -10.71 15.23
C TYR A 123 6.32 -10.48 16.55
N TYR A 124 5.00 -10.67 16.53
CA TYR A 124 4.11 -10.44 17.67
C TYR A 124 4.19 -9.01 18.24
N GLY A 125 4.29 -8.02 17.35
CA GLY A 125 4.39 -6.59 17.69
C GLY A 125 5.79 -6.08 18.03
N ARG A 126 6.84 -6.92 17.99
CA ARG A 126 8.22 -6.46 18.23
C ARG A 126 8.81 -5.66 17.07
N ILE A 127 8.29 -5.87 15.86
CA ILE A 127 8.74 -5.20 14.63
C ILE A 127 7.50 -4.67 13.92
N THR A 128 7.16 -3.40 14.13
CA THR A 128 5.97 -2.76 13.54
C THR A 128 6.30 -1.89 12.32
N GLY A 129 7.55 -1.91 11.87
CA GLY A 129 8.06 -1.08 10.79
C GLY A 129 8.72 0.21 11.28
N GLY A 130 9.08 1.08 10.34
CA GLY A 130 9.76 2.35 10.63
C GLY A 130 9.53 3.41 9.55
N PHE A 131 8.46 3.26 8.77
CA PHE A 131 8.06 4.19 7.73
C PHE A 131 6.84 4.98 8.18
N ASN A 132 6.79 6.26 7.80
CA ASN A 132 5.54 7.00 7.87
C ASN A 132 4.58 6.40 6.81
N VAL A 133 3.37 6.04 7.23
CA VAL A 133 2.38 5.37 6.37
C VAL A 133 1.98 6.25 5.19
N VAL A 134 1.75 7.55 5.42
CA VAL A 134 1.34 8.50 4.37
C VAL A 134 2.46 8.69 3.36
N ASP A 135 3.69 8.86 3.82
CA ASP A 135 4.87 8.98 2.96
C ASP A 135 5.09 7.75 2.08
N ALA A 136 5.00 6.55 2.67
CA ALA A 136 5.18 5.31 1.94
C ALA A 136 4.07 5.11 0.89
N LEU A 137 2.80 5.32 1.25
CA LEU A 137 1.68 5.16 0.33
C LEU A 137 1.71 6.20 -0.80
N ALA A 138 2.00 7.46 -0.50
CA ALA A 138 2.13 8.51 -1.51
C ALA A 138 3.29 8.21 -2.48
N THR A 139 4.41 7.73 -1.97
CA THR A 139 5.56 7.30 -2.78
C THR A 139 5.17 6.17 -3.75
N LEU A 140 4.46 5.14 -3.25
CA LEU A 140 4.06 3.99 -4.07
C LEU A 140 2.95 4.33 -5.08
N ALA A 141 2.02 5.18 -4.70
CA ALA A 141 0.97 5.68 -5.58
C ALA A 141 1.55 6.51 -6.72
N PHE A 142 2.57 7.33 -6.44
CA PHE A 142 3.26 8.13 -7.46
C PHE A 142 4.15 7.29 -8.41
N ASP A 143 4.86 6.27 -7.92
CA ASP A 143 5.69 5.38 -8.76
C ASP A 143 4.84 4.56 -9.76
N GLY A 144 3.52 4.48 -9.56
CA GLY A 144 2.56 4.05 -10.58
C GLY A 144 2.49 2.54 -10.83
N ARG A 145 3.48 1.74 -10.41
CA ARG A 145 3.44 0.25 -10.55
C ARG A 145 2.29 -0.39 -9.78
N ARG A 146 1.79 0.29 -8.74
CA ARG A 146 0.65 -0.11 -7.90
C ARG A 146 -0.47 0.92 -7.94
N ALA A 147 -0.56 1.75 -8.98
CA ALA A 147 -1.66 2.72 -9.12
C ALA A 147 -3.04 2.04 -9.04
N ALA A 148 -3.18 0.83 -9.59
CA ALA A 148 -4.41 0.04 -9.48
C ALA A 148 -4.69 -0.52 -8.05
N PHE A 149 -3.72 -0.52 -7.16
CA PHE A 149 -3.88 -0.97 -5.76
C PHE A 149 -4.18 0.20 -4.80
N SER A 150 -3.80 1.43 -5.18
CA SER A 150 -3.93 2.63 -4.33
C SER A 150 -4.99 3.62 -4.83
N ALA A 151 -5.45 3.48 -6.07
CA ALA A 151 -6.68 4.12 -6.51
C ALA A 151 -7.85 3.49 -5.74
N PRO A 152 -8.72 4.29 -5.10
CA PRO A 152 -9.97 3.74 -4.63
C PRO A 152 -10.69 3.16 -5.86
N ASN A 153 -11.14 1.91 -5.76
CA ASN A 153 -12.11 1.37 -6.69
C ASN A 153 -13.38 2.24 -6.59
N CYS A 154 -13.44 3.29 -7.41
CA CYS A 154 -14.59 4.15 -7.69
C CYS A 154 -14.42 4.67 -9.13
#